data_AF-A0A3G2QZB6-F1
#
_entry.id   AF-A0A3G2QZB6-F1
#
_cell.length_a   1.000
_cell.length_b   1.000
_cell.length_c   1.000
_cell.angle_alpha   90.00
_cell.angle_beta   90.00
_cell.angle_gamma   90.00
#
_symmetry.space_group_name_H-M   'P 1'
#
loop_
_entity.id
_entity.type
_entity.pdbx_description
1 polymer ?
#
loop_
_entity_poly.entity_id
_entity_poly.type
_entity_poly.pdbx_seq_one_letter_code
_entity_poly.pdbx_strand_id
1 'polypeptide(L)'
;MNYYYIVFSQQDILKNIVIEELLRERTNYYINKKNQLDFWIVMNPSFLFSDNILKKIKKSNFYTQQKKNIEYNNSQYFATIITTNIEYLRWIKLRIGYFENIEEINETLNYKSDGIFGIFNPLESNVKSPFLKFKNTIHPDILVEKYKKSLEV
;
A
#
# COMPACT_ATOMS: atom_id res chain seq x y z
N MET A 1 -3.37 17.79 -3.67
CA MET A 1 -3.24 16.57 -4.50
C MET A 1 -3.20 15.40 -3.54
N ASN A 2 -4.16 14.49 -3.65
CA ASN A 2 -4.37 13.46 -2.64
C ASN A 2 -3.68 12.16 -3.05
N TYR A 3 -2.98 11.54 -2.11
CA TYR A 3 -2.43 10.20 -2.27
C TYR A 3 -3.36 9.22 -1.57
N TYR A 4 -3.74 8.17 -2.29
CA TYR A 4 -4.53 7.08 -1.79
C TYR A 4 -3.61 5.91 -1.50
N TYR A 5 -3.78 5.26 -0.35
CA TYR A 5 -2.90 4.16 0.02
C TYR A 5 -3.66 3.00 0.64
N ILE A 6 -3.13 1.80 0.42
CA ILE A 6 -3.51 0.58 1.13
C ILE A 6 -2.27 0.02 1.83
N VAL A 7 -2.43 -0.42 3.07
CA VAL A 7 -1.39 -0.98 3.91
C VAL A 7 -1.76 -2.41 4.28
N PHE A 8 -0.80 -3.31 4.19
CA PHE A 8 -0.93 -4.71 4.54
C PHE A 8 0.46 -5.28 4.87
N SER A 9 0.59 -6.58 5.09
CA SER A 9 1.89 -7.14 5.46
C SER A 9 2.86 -7.22 4.27
N GLN A 10 4.16 -7.09 4.55
CA GLN A 10 5.20 -7.34 3.54
C GLN A 10 5.23 -8.78 3.05
N GLN A 11 4.82 -9.74 3.88
CA GLN A 11 4.75 -11.12 3.44
C GLN A 11 3.66 -11.30 2.39
N ASP A 12 2.51 -10.64 2.58
CA ASP A 12 1.42 -10.69 1.62
C ASP A 12 1.83 -10.06 0.28
N ILE A 13 2.50 -8.89 0.28
CA ILE A 13 2.92 -8.27 -1.00
C ILE A 13 3.95 -9.10 -1.76
N LEU A 14 4.84 -9.81 -1.04
CA LEU A 14 5.96 -10.53 -1.65
C LEU A 14 5.60 -11.97 -2.05
N LYS A 15 4.67 -12.61 -1.35
CA LYS A 15 4.32 -14.03 -1.56
C LYS A 15 3.01 -14.22 -2.31
N ASN A 16 2.17 -13.19 -2.44
CA ASN A 16 0.87 -13.32 -3.08
C ASN A 16 0.99 -13.15 -4.60
N ILE A 17 0.77 -14.25 -5.33
CA ILE A 17 0.79 -14.28 -6.80
C ILE A 17 -0.24 -13.34 -7.43
N VAL A 18 -1.42 -13.18 -6.80
CA VAL A 18 -2.49 -12.29 -7.31
C VAL A 18 -2.02 -10.83 -7.29
N ILE A 19 -1.28 -10.44 -6.25
CA ILE A 19 -0.74 -9.08 -6.13
C ILE A 19 0.38 -8.87 -7.14
N GLU A 20 1.28 -9.84 -7.30
CA GLU A 20 2.35 -9.80 -8.30
C GLU A 20 1.79 -9.65 -9.72
N GLU A 21 0.79 -10.46 -10.07
CA GLU A 21 0.13 -10.42 -11.37
C GLU A 21 -0.57 -9.08 -11.62
N LEU A 22 -1.30 -8.58 -10.61
CA LEU A 22 -1.96 -7.28 -10.67
C LEU A 22 -0.97 -6.14 -10.96
N LEU A 23 0.17 -6.14 -10.27
CA LEU A 23 1.22 -5.14 -10.44
C LEU A 23 1.91 -5.26 -11.80
N ARG A 24 2.14 -6.50 -12.28
CA ARG A 24 2.69 -6.77 -13.62
C ARG A 24 1.77 -6.28 -14.72
N GLU A 25 0.50 -6.68 -14.69
CA GLU A 25 -0.51 -6.26 -15.67
C GLU A 25 -0.68 -4.75 -15.69
N ARG A 26 -0.74 -4.11 -14.51
CA ARG A 26 -0.86 -2.66 -14.41
C ARG A 26 0.36 -1.97 -15.01
N THR A 27 1.55 -2.44 -14.67
CA THR A 27 2.80 -1.92 -15.24
C THR A 27 2.81 -2.04 -16.77
N ASN A 28 2.44 -3.21 -17.31
CA ASN A 28 2.35 -3.43 -18.75
C ASN A 28 1.34 -2.51 -19.43
N TYR A 29 0.20 -2.24 -18.80
CA TYR A 29 -0.78 -1.26 -19.30
C TYR A 29 -0.17 0.14 -19.44
N TYR A 30 0.61 0.60 -18.45
CA TYR A 30 1.28 1.91 -18.52
C TYR A 30 2.35 1.96 -19.62
N ILE A 31 3.17 0.92 -19.74
CA ILE A 31 4.18 0.80 -20.81
C ILE A 31 3.51 0.89 -22.19
N ASN A 32 2.47 0.09 -22.42
CA ASN A 32 1.78 0.02 -23.71
C ASN A 32 1.07 1.34 -24.07
N LYS A 33 0.57 2.06 -23.07
CA LYS A 33 -0.10 3.36 -23.26
C LYS A 33 0.86 4.55 -23.28
N LYS A 34 2.15 4.37 -22.96
CA LYS A 34 3.13 5.45 -22.73
C LYS A 34 2.65 6.48 -21.70
N ASN A 35 1.92 6.03 -20.69
CA ASN A 35 1.38 6.89 -19.64
C ASN A 35 2.40 7.05 -18.51
N GLN A 36 2.36 8.18 -17.81
CA GLN A 36 3.14 8.39 -16.59
C GLN A 36 2.62 7.49 -15.47
N LEU A 37 3.53 6.79 -14.79
CA LEU A 37 3.23 5.94 -13.65
C LEU A 37 2.73 6.79 -12.48
N ASP A 38 1.59 6.38 -11.91
CA ASP A 38 0.87 7.10 -10.86
C ASP A 38 0.63 6.22 -9.62
N PHE A 39 1.38 5.13 -9.49
CA PHE A 39 1.35 4.22 -8.34
C PHE A 39 2.75 3.77 -7.94
N TRP A 40 2.95 3.45 -6.67
CA TRP A 40 4.23 3.04 -6.09
C TRP A 40 4.04 2.00 -5.01
N ILE A 41 5.06 1.14 -4.83
CA ILE A 41 5.13 0.20 -3.71
C ILE A 41 6.17 0.70 -2.72
N VAL A 42 5.75 0.84 -1.47
CA VAL A 42 6.57 1.37 -0.38
C VAL A 42 6.69 0.31 0.71
N MET A 43 7.90 -0.21 0.87
CA MET A 43 8.23 -1.08 1.99
C MET A 43 8.65 -0.22 3.18
N ASN A 44 8.33 -0.66 4.40
CA ASN A 44 8.60 0.09 5.65
C ASN A 44 8.09 1.53 5.60
N PRO A 45 6.78 1.76 5.39
CA PRO A 45 6.24 3.08 5.11
C PRO A 45 6.35 4.02 6.33
N SER A 46 7.40 4.84 6.39
CA SER A 46 7.67 5.74 7.52
C SER A 46 6.53 6.71 7.88
N PHE A 47 5.69 7.08 6.90
CA PHE A 47 4.58 8.01 7.13
C PHE A 47 3.48 7.44 8.03
N LEU A 48 3.33 6.11 8.07
CA LEU A 48 2.36 5.44 8.94
C LEU A 48 2.69 5.60 10.43
N PHE A 49 3.96 5.88 10.75
CA PHE A 49 4.45 6.05 12.12
C PHE A 49 4.32 7.49 12.64
N SER A 50 3.57 8.35 11.93
CA SER A 50 3.14 9.61 12.53
C SER A 50 2.13 9.33 13.66
N ASP A 51 2.20 10.09 14.75
CA ASP A 51 1.39 9.84 15.95
C ASP A 51 -0.12 9.75 15.67
N ASN A 52 -0.62 10.56 14.72
CA ASN A 52 -2.03 10.57 14.34
C ASN A 52 -2.42 9.29 13.59
N ILE A 53 -1.66 8.90 12.57
CA ILE A 53 -1.95 7.73 11.75
C ILE A 53 -1.81 6.46 12.60
N LEU A 54 -0.71 6.33 13.35
CA LEU A 54 -0.44 5.15 14.16
C LEU A 54 -1.54 4.89 15.20
N LYS A 55 -2.08 5.94 15.84
CA LYS A 55 -3.22 5.82 16.77
C LYS A 55 -4.45 5.26 16.08
N LYS A 56 -4.75 5.69 14.86
CA LYS A 56 -5.88 5.17 14.07
C LYS A 56 -5.62 3.71 13.67
N ILE A 57 -4.42 3.37 13.17
CA ILE A 57 -4.06 1.99 12.82
C ILE A 57 -4.28 1.04 13.99
N LYS A 58 -3.86 1.41 15.20
CA LYS A 58 -4.01 0.58 16.40
C LYS A 58 -5.45 0.23 16.77
N LYS A 59 -6.43 1.01 16.30
CA LYS A 59 -7.86 0.74 16.50
C LYS A 59 -8.43 -0.26 15.48
N SER A 60 -7.73 -0.51 14.38
CA SER A 60 -8.20 -1.40 13.34
C SER A 60 -8.24 -2.87 13.78
N ASN A 61 -9.15 -3.63 13.19
CA ASN A 61 -9.19 -5.07 13.32
C ASN A 61 -7.92 -5.71 12.76
N PHE A 62 -7.38 -5.18 11.66
CA PHE A 62 -6.11 -5.61 11.09
C PHE A 62 -4.98 -5.58 12.12
N TYR A 63 -4.82 -4.47 12.86
CA TYR A 63 -3.79 -4.37 13.90
C TYR A 63 -4.06 -5.36 15.02
N THR A 64 -5.30 -5.49 15.47
CA THR A 64 -5.66 -6.39 16.58
C THR A 64 -5.38 -7.86 16.22
N GLN A 65 -5.73 -8.27 15.00
CA GLN A 65 -5.51 -9.62 14.48
C GLN A 65 -4.02 -9.94 14.31
N GLN A 66 -3.23 -8.96 13.88
CA GLN A 66 -1.81 -9.13 13.58
C GLN A 66 -0.88 -8.57 14.67
N LYS A 67 -1.41 -8.24 15.85
CA LYS A 67 -0.71 -7.49 16.91
C LYS A 67 0.66 -8.08 17.24
N LYS A 68 0.73 -9.41 17.45
CA LYS A 68 1.98 -10.11 17.77
C LYS A 68 3.04 -9.93 16.68
N ASN A 69 2.64 -10.05 15.41
CA ASN A 69 3.55 -9.95 14.27
C ASN A 69 4.01 -8.51 14.03
N ILE A 70 3.11 -7.54 14.25
CA ILE A 70 3.39 -6.11 14.16
C ILE A 70 4.32 -5.67 15.29
N GLU A 71 4.09 -6.10 16.53
CA GLU A 71 4.94 -5.74 17.67
C GLU A 71 6.34 -6.35 17.55
N TYR A 72 6.45 -7.56 16.98
CA TYR A 72 7.74 -8.22 16.74
C TYR A 72 8.56 -7.56 15.62
N ASN A 73 7.95 -7.31 14.45
CA ASN A 73 8.66 -6.77 13.27
C ASN A 73 8.63 -5.22 13.19
N ASN A 74 7.81 -4.58 14.02
CA ASN A 74 7.60 -3.13 14.06
C ASN A 74 7.36 -2.54 12.67
N SER A 75 8.17 -1.57 12.23
CA SER A 75 8.02 -0.93 10.94
C SER A 75 8.29 -1.84 9.75
N GLN A 76 8.97 -2.96 9.97
CA GLN A 76 9.28 -3.97 8.96
C GLN A 76 8.09 -4.84 8.59
N TYR A 77 7.01 -4.78 9.38
CA TYR A 77 5.81 -5.55 9.08
C TYR A 77 5.06 -5.02 7.86
N PHE A 78 5.02 -3.69 7.68
CA PHE A 78 4.09 -3.04 6.77
C PHE A 78 4.67 -2.84 5.36
N ALA A 79 3.86 -3.18 4.36
CA ALA A 79 3.98 -2.74 2.97
C ALA A 79 2.85 -1.77 2.65
N THR A 80 3.04 -0.94 1.63
CA THR A 80 1.99 -0.03 1.16
C THR A 80 2.01 0.09 -0.35
N ILE A 81 0.83 0.07 -0.96
CA ILE A 81 0.64 0.52 -2.35
C ILE A 81 0.03 1.92 -2.28
N ILE A 82 0.69 2.89 -2.91
CA ILE A 82 0.27 4.29 -2.97
C ILE A 82 -0.08 4.65 -4.40
N THR A 83 -1.14 5.40 -4.63
CA THR A 83 -1.52 5.90 -5.95
C THR A 83 -2.20 7.25 -5.87
N THR A 84 -2.14 8.05 -6.93
CA THR A 84 -2.98 9.26 -7.07
C THR A 84 -4.35 8.97 -7.70
N ASN A 85 -4.62 7.71 -8.07
CA ASN A 85 -5.86 7.28 -8.73
C ASN A 85 -6.75 6.48 -7.76
N ILE A 86 -7.84 7.10 -7.29
CA ILE A 86 -8.78 6.46 -6.36
C ILE A 86 -9.46 5.22 -6.96
N GLU A 87 -9.80 5.25 -8.26
CA GLU A 87 -10.48 4.12 -8.92
C GLU A 87 -9.56 2.90 -8.98
N TYR A 88 -8.25 3.12 -9.18
CA TYR A 88 -7.27 2.04 -9.08
C TYR A 88 -7.21 1.45 -7.67
N LEU A 89 -7.21 2.28 -6.63
CA LEU A 89 -7.23 1.79 -5.24
C LEU A 89 -8.50 0.97 -4.94
N ARG A 90 -9.67 1.45 -5.37
CA ARG A 90 -10.95 0.75 -5.19
C ARG A 90 -10.93 -0.62 -5.88
N TRP A 91 -10.43 -0.67 -7.10
CA TRP A 91 -10.30 -1.91 -7.85
C TRP A 91 -9.33 -2.90 -7.18
N ILE A 92 -8.18 -2.42 -6.66
CA ILE A 92 -7.24 -3.27 -5.91
C ILE A 92 -7.91 -3.89 -4.69
N LYS A 93 -8.64 -3.09 -3.89
CA LYS A 93 -9.35 -3.61 -2.71
C LYS A 93 -10.28 -4.75 -3.08
N LEU A 94 -11.08 -4.60 -4.14
CA LEU A 94 -12.01 -5.65 -4.58
C LEU A 94 -11.32 -6.97 -4.98
N ARG A 95 -10.06 -6.93 -5.43
CA ARG A 95 -9.31 -8.14 -5.84
C ARG A 95 -8.50 -8.77 -4.71
N ILE A 96 -7.91 -7.97 -3.82
CA ILE A 96 -6.98 -8.49 -2.81
C ILE A 96 -7.71 -8.94 -1.54
N GLY A 97 -8.77 -8.24 -1.14
CA GLY A 97 -9.49 -8.58 0.08
C GLY A 97 -10.11 -7.38 0.78
N TYR A 98 -10.44 -7.55 2.05
CA TYR A 98 -11.09 -6.49 2.81
C TYR A 98 -10.07 -5.57 3.47
N PHE A 99 -10.19 -4.26 3.22
CA PHE A 99 -9.34 -3.23 3.83
C PHE A 99 -10.21 -2.22 4.58
N GLU A 100 -9.88 -1.98 5.84
CA GLU A 100 -10.58 -1.04 6.72
C GLU A 100 -10.25 0.41 6.37
N ASN A 101 -11.26 1.28 6.41
CA ASN A 101 -11.03 2.71 6.26
C ASN A 101 -10.45 3.26 7.56
N ILE A 102 -9.22 3.81 7.51
CA ILE A 102 -8.56 4.36 8.68
C ILE A 102 -9.29 5.58 9.27
N GLU A 103 -10.13 6.26 8.48
CA GLU A 103 -10.92 7.41 8.90
C GLU A 103 -12.25 7.03 9.56
N GLU A 104 -12.78 5.84 9.24
CA GLU A 104 -14.11 5.37 9.66
C GLU A 104 -14.03 4.04 10.43
N ILE A 105 -12.96 3.84 11.22
CA ILE A 105 -12.77 2.60 11.98
C ILE A 105 -13.88 2.49 13.03
N ASN A 106 -14.80 1.56 12.79
CA ASN A 106 -15.85 1.18 13.74
C ASN A 106 -15.32 0.05 14.64
N GLU A 107 -15.04 0.37 15.91
CA GLU A 107 -14.49 -0.55 16.92
C GLU A 107 -15.39 -1.77 17.21
N THR A 108 -16.62 -1.81 16.67
CA THR A 108 -17.66 -2.78 17.02
C THR A 108 -17.80 -3.97 16.06
N LEU A 109 -17.11 -3.96 14.91
CA LEU A 109 -17.32 -4.98 13.89
C LEU A 109 -16.25 -6.08 13.96
N ASN A 110 -16.65 -7.30 14.30
CA ASN A 110 -15.73 -8.43 14.47
C ASN A 110 -15.53 -9.21 13.15
N TYR A 111 -14.94 -8.57 12.13
CA TYR A 111 -14.62 -9.21 10.85
C TYR A 111 -13.10 -9.33 10.64
N LYS A 112 -12.69 -10.28 9.80
CA LYS A 112 -11.30 -10.42 9.36
C LYS A 112 -10.95 -9.27 8.40
N SER A 113 -9.78 -8.66 8.60
CA SER A 113 -9.26 -7.57 7.77
C SER A 113 -7.90 -7.94 7.21
N ASP A 114 -7.73 -7.78 5.90
CA ASP A 114 -6.48 -8.06 5.19
C ASP A 114 -5.54 -6.84 5.23
N GLY A 115 -6.05 -5.68 5.65
CA GLY A 115 -5.26 -4.46 5.75
C GLY A 115 -6.10 -3.22 6.08
N ILE A 116 -5.49 -2.06 5.91
CA ILE A 116 -6.13 -0.76 6.07
C ILE A 116 -5.94 0.06 4.81
N PHE A 117 -6.81 1.04 4.58
CA PHE A 117 -6.63 2.04 3.54
C PHE A 117 -6.90 3.44 4.08
N GLY A 118 -6.34 4.44 3.42
CA GLY A 118 -6.54 5.82 3.81
C GLY A 118 -6.14 6.81 2.73
N ILE A 119 -6.35 8.08 3.06
CA ILE A 119 -6.00 9.22 2.23
C ILE A 119 -4.87 9.99 2.93
N PHE A 120 -3.89 10.40 2.14
CA PHE A 120 -2.79 11.24 2.59
C PHE A 120 -2.78 12.53 1.77
N ASN A 121 -3.07 13.65 2.43
CA ASN A 121 -2.95 14.98 1.85
C ASN A 121 -1.63 15.63 2.32
N PRO A 122 -0.63 15.83 1.44
CA PRO A 122 0.64 16.44 1.82
C PRO A 122 0.49 17.84 2.40
N LEU A 123 -0.57 18.57 2.02
CA LEU A 123 -0.82 19.94 2.49
C LEU A 123 -1.27 20.00 3.95
N GLU A 124 -1.90 18.93 4.44
CA GLU A 124 -2.42 18.84 5.82
C GLU A 124 -1.41 18.20 6.78
N SER A 125 -0.38 17.54 6.24
CA SER A 125 0.62 16.84 7.04
C SER A 125 1.91 17.64 7.13
N ASN A 126 2.54 17.69 8.31
CA ASN A 126 3.92 18.18 8.47
C ASN A 126 4.97 17.29 7.77
N VAL A 127 4.53 16.26 7.02
CA VAL A 127 5.37 15.33 6.27
C VAL A 127 5.39 15.77 4.80
N LYS A 128 6.54 16.24 4.33
CA LYS A 128 6.71 16.87 3.00
C LYS A 128 6.30 15.99 1.80
N SER A 129 6.22 14.67 1.95
CA SER A 129 5.77 13.71 0.92
C SER A 129 5.78 12.28 1.49
N PRO A 130 4.87 11.38 1.04
CA PRO A 130 4.93 9.96 1.35
C PRO A 130 6.08 9.24 0.63
N PHE A 131 7.01 9.98 -0.01
CA PHE A 131 8.21 9.47 -0.67
C PHE A 131 9.53 10.07 -0.16
N LEU A 132 9.50 11.14 0.65
CA LEU A 132 10.72 11.89 1.02
C LEU A 132 11.61 11.25 2.11
N LYS A 133 11.27 10.05 2.62
CA LYS A 133 12.01 9.37 3.70
C LYS A 133 12.30 7.88 3.48
N PHE A 134 12.03 7.32 2.30
CA PHE A 134 11.94 5.87 2.12
C PHE A 134 13.20 5.36 1.40
N LYS A 135 14.04 4.63 2.13
CA LYS A 135 15.21 3.92 1.56
C LYS A 135 14.81 2.68 0.74
N ASN A 136 13.57 2.19 0.88
CA ASN A 136 13.11 0.90 0.34
C ASN A 136 11.83 1.06 -0.51
N THR A 137 11.77 2.08 -1.38
CA THR A 137 10.74 2.19 -2.41
C THR A 137 11.10 1.30 -3.59
N ILE A 138 10.19 0.42 -3.99
CA ILE A 138 10.32 -0.28 -5.27
C ILE A 138 9.69 0.66 -6.30
N HIS A 139 10.54 1.34 -7.08
CA HIS A 139 10.07 2.19 -8.15
C HIS A 139 9.39 1.32 -9.22
N PRO A 140 8.27 1.75 -9.82
CA PRO A 140 7.62 0.96 -10.85
C PRO A 140 8.53 0.68 -12.05
N ASP A 141 9.53 1.53 -12.34
CA ASP A 141 10.52 1.26 -13.38
C ASP A 141 11.35 -0.02 -13.13
N ILE A 142 11.58 -0.39 -11.86
CA ILE A 142 12.24 -1.68 -11.52
C ILE A 142 11.33 -2.85 -11.91
N LEU A 143 10.02 -2.69 -11.74
CA LEU A 143 9.04 -3.67 -12.21
C LEU A 143 9.03 -3.70 -13.73
N VAL A 144 9.02 -2.53 -14.39
CA VAL A 144 9.11 -2.42 -15.86
C VAL A 144 10.34 -3.16 -16.38
N GLU A 145 11.54 -2.93 -15.85
CA GLU A 145 12.76 -3.62 -16.28
C GLU A 145 12.70 -5.14 -16.08
N LYS A 146 12.18 -5.58 -14.93
CA LYS A 146 12.01 -7.01 -14.62
C LYS A 146 11.06 -7.68 -15.62
N TYR A 147 9.94 -7.04 -15.95
CA TYR A 147 8.91 -7.62 -16.81
C TYR A 147 9.12 -7.35 -18.31
N LYS A 148 9.88 -6.33 -18.69
CA LYS A 148 10.27 -6.10 -20.09
C LYS A 148 11.15 -7.24 -20.60
N LYS A 149 12.08 -7.75 -19.79
CA LYS A 149 12.88 -8.94 -20.12
C LYS A 149 12.06 -10.20 -20.35
N SER A 150 10.90 -10.35 -19.70
CA SER A 150 10.00 -11.50 -19.92
C SER A 150 9.15 -11.38 -21.19
N LEU A 151 9.12 -10.21 -21.84
CA LEU A 151 8.38 -9.97 -23.09
C LEU A 151 9.29 -10.04 -24.34
N GLU A 152 10.60 -10.05 -24.16
CA GLU A 152 11.60 -10.14 -25.24
C GLU A 152 12.02 -11.60 -25.57
N VAL A 153 11.20 -12.59 -25.18
CA VAL A 153 11.38 -14.03 -25.48
C VAL A 153 10.49 -14.46 -26.63
#